data_AF-A7TCG2-F1
#
_entry.id   AF-A7TCG2-F1
#
_cell.length_a   1.000
_cell.length_b   1.000
_cell.length_c   1.000
_cell.angle_alpha   90.00
_cell.angle_beta   90.00
_cell.angle_gamma   90.00
#
_symmetry.space_group_name_H-M   'P 1'
#
loop_
_entity.id
_entity.type
_entity.pdbx_description
1 polymer ?
#
loop_
_entity_poly.entity_id
_entity_poly.type
_entity_poly.pdbx_seq_one_letter_code
_entity_poly.pdbx_strand_id
1 'polypeptide(L)'
;MEQREFNRNQHWDFEKVHQETVALWNKELSKIEVTSDDKDKLAIFYTALYHTMMQPNIAQDIDGKYRGRDNQIHTAEGFDYYTVFSLWDTFRAAHPLYTLIDKKRTADYINTFIKQYEQGGRLPVWELASNETDCMIGYHSVSVIADAMVKGIKGFDYEKAFEASKASAMRDVLGLEAYKKNGFISIDDDHESVSKTVEYAYDDWCIAQMAMLLDKKEDYHYFKKRSQNWKNLFDWETGFIRPKKNGGWDNPFDPREVNNNFTEGNAWQYTFFVPQDIKGMIEAYGGNDKFESKLDEMFNSESKTTGREQVDVTGLIGQYAHGNEPSHHMAYLYNYIGKPEKTNEKCSIVGERRLFRKKREIIKNKIGNTLY
;
A
#
# COMPACT_ATOMS: atom_id res chain seq x y z
N MET A 1 -11.28 -31.74 -10.24
CA MET A 1 -12.66 -32.20 -9.96
C MET A 1 -12.66 -33.19 -8.82
N GLU A 2 -11.77 -34.19 -8.83
CA GLU A 2 -11.60 -35.16 -7.73
C GLU A 2 -11.45 -34.52 -6.33
N GLN A 3 -10.62 -33.48 -6.17
CA GLN A 3 -10.46 -32.80 -4.88
C GLN A 3 -11.73 -32.02 -4.43
N ARG A 4 -12.49 -31.45 -5.38
CA ARG A 4 -13.75 -30.75 -5.07
C ARG A 4 -14.83 -31.72 -4.57
N GLU A 5 -14.76 -32.99 -4.97
CA GLU A 5 -15.65 -34.03 -4.48
C GLU A 5 -15.22 -34.54 -3.10
N PHE A 6 -13.92 -34.62 -2.81
CA PHE A 6 -13.42 -34.87 -1.45
C PHE A 6 -13.83 -33.77 -0.46
N ASN A 7 -13.92 -32.51 -0.93
CA ASN A 7 -14.35 -31.36 -0.13
C ASN A 7 -15.86 -31.35 0.20
N ARG A 8 -16.68 -32.26 -0.37
CA ARG A 8 -18.09 -32.39 0.00
C ARG A 8 -18.23 -33.33 1.20
N ASN A 9 -18.27 -32.76 2.40
CA ASN A 9 -18.65 -33.49 3.61
C ASN A 9 -20.06 -34.09 3.45
N GLN A 10 -20.16 -35.42 3.42
CA GLN A 10 -21.45 -36.15 3.36
C GLN A 10 -22.27 -36.07 4.67
N HIS A 11 -21.78 -35.32 5.67
CA HIS A 11 -22.41 -35.08 6.98
C HIS A 11 -22.56 -33.57 7.31
N TRP A 12 -22.76 -32.73 6.30
CA TRP A 12 -22.91 -31.28 6.47
C TRP A 12 -24.20 -30.91 7.21
N ASP A 13 -24.08 -30.14 8.28
CA ASP A 13 -25.18 -29.51 9.03
C ASP A 13 -24.97 -27.99 9.01
N PHE A 14 -25.93 -27.27 8.43
CA PHE A 14 -25.86 -25.82 8.28
C PHE A 14 -25.71 -25.10 9.62
N GLU A 15 -26.49 -25.49 10.63
CA GLU A 15 -26.52 -24.78 11.91
C GLU A 15 -25.21 -24.97 12.65
N LYS A 16 -24.65 -26.19 12.60
CA LYS A 16 -23.33 -26.49 13.14
C LYS A 16 -22.25 -25.64 12.47
N VAL A 17 -22.21 -25.60 11.14
CA VAL A 17 -21.22 -24.80 10.39
C VAL A 17 -21.37 -23.30 10.67
N HIS A 18 -22.61 -22.81 10.77
CA HIS A 18 -22.88 -21.43 11.13
C HIS A 18 -22.34 -21.08 12.53
N GLN A 19 -22.61 -21.91 13.53
CA GLN A 19 -22.11 -21.71 14.91
C GLN A 19 -20.58 -21.77 14.99
N GLU A 20 -19.96 -22.73 14.30
CA GLU A 20 -18.49 -22.82 14.20
C GLU A 20 -17.89 -21.57 13.53
N THR A 21 -18.53 -21.07 12.48
CA THR A 21 -18.11 -19.85 11.77
C THR A 21 -18.24 -18.61 12.66
N VAL A 22 -19.32 -18.48 13.42
CA VAL A 22 -19.50 -17.38 14.40
C VAL A 22 -18.41 -17.43 15.47
N ALA A 23 -18.07 -18.62 15.97
CA ALA A 23 -17.00 -18.79 16.95
C ALA A 23 -15.63 -18.39 16.39
N LEU A 24 -15.32 -18.75 15.13
CA LEU A 24 -14.10 -18.34 14.44
C LEU A 24 -14.03 -16.81 14.26
N TRP A 25 -15.12 -16.17 13.84
CA TRP A 25 -15.17 -14.72 13.72
C TRP A 25 -15.00 -14.01 15.06
N ASN A 26 -15.66 -14.49 16.12
CA ASN A 26 -15.48 -13.92 17.45
C ASN A 26 -14.03 -14.02 17.93
N LYS A 27 -13.35 -15.14 17.64
CA LYS A 27 -11.92 -15.30 17.93
C LYS A 27 -11.06 -14.30 17.15
N GLU A 28 -11.29 -14.14 15.84
CA GLU A 28 -10.53 -13.19 15.02
C GLU A 28 -10.78 -11.73 15.45
N LEU A 29 -12.03 -11.35 15.70
CA LEU A 29 -12.39 -10.00 16.14
C LEU A 29 -11.90 -9.69 17.56
N SER A 30 -11.71 -10.70 18.42
CA SER A 30 -11.15 -10.53 19.77
C SER A 30 -9.65 -10.19 19.78
N LYS A 31 -8.97 -10.19 18.62
CA LYS A 31 -7.58 -9.71 18.51
C LYS A 31 -7.41 -8.26 18.95
N ILE A 32 -8.47 -7.45 18.90
CA ILE A 32 -8.50 -6.09 19.46
C ILE A 32 -9.79 -5.89 20.25
N GLU A 33 -9.65 -5.49 21.51
CA GLU A 33 -10.76 -5.15 22.40
C GLU A 33 -10.87 -3.63 22.53
N VAL A 34 -12.07 -3.09 22.31
CA VAL A 34 -12.37 -1.65 22.44
C VAL A 34 -13.56 -1.46 23.37
N THR A 35 -13.47 -0.47 24.27
CA THR A 35 -14.55 -0.09 25.18
C THR A 35 -15.18 1.22 24.71
N SER A 36 -16.50 1.25 24.57
CA SER A 36 -17.29 2.44 24.22
C SER A 36 -18.76 2.21 24.59
N ASP A 37 -19.42 3.22 25.16
CA ASP A 37 -20.86 3.19 25.40
C ASP A 37 -21.67 3.48 24.11
N ASP A 38 -21.01 3.98 23.07
CA ASP A 38 -21.58 4.26 21.76
C ASP A 38 -21.53 3.01 20.87
N LYS A 39 -22.71 2.39 20.66
CA LYS A 39 -22.88 1.19 19.84
C LYS A 39 -22.59 1.43 18.35
N ASP A 40 -22.82 2.63 17.83
CA ASP A 40 -22.51 2.96 16.43
C ASP A 40 -20.99 2.92 16.24
N LYS A 41 -20.22 3.51 17.19
CA LYS A 41 -18.74 3.45 17.15
C LYS A 41 -18.21 2.02 17.24
N LEU A 42 -18.77 1.19 18.12
CA LEU A 42 -18.39 -0.22 18.21
C LEU A 42 -18.69 -0.96 16.89
N ALA A 43 -19.86 -0.75 16.30
CA ALA A 43 -20.24 -1.38 15.04
C ALA A 43 -19.29 -0.96 13.90
N ILE A 44 -18.95 0.33 13.80
CA ILE A 44 -18.01 0.86 12.82
C ILE A 44 -16.63 0.21 12.99
N PHE A 45 -16.12 0.16 14.23
CA PHE A 45 -14.80 -0.40 14.52
C PHE A 45 -14.73 -1.89 14.17
N TYR A 46 -15.65 -2.70 14.68
CA TYR A 46 -15.63 -4.15 14.43
C TYR A 46 -15.96 -4.51 12.97
N THR A 47 -16.77 -3.69 12.27
CA THR A 47 -16.96 -3.84 10.83
C THR A 47 -15.68 -3.53 10.05
N ALA A 48 -14.95 -2.48 10.43
CA ALA A 48 -13.67 -2.17 9.81
C ALA A 48 -12.64 -3.29 10.07
N LEU A 49 -12.55 -3.78 11.31
CA LEU A 49 -11.67 -4.89 11.68
C LEU A 49 -12.02 -6.17 10.90
N TYR A 50 -13.31 -6.51 10.78
CA TYR A 50 -13.78 -7.60 9.93
C TYR A 50 -13.29 -7.46 8.48
N HIS A 51 -13.41 -6.27 7.88
CA HIS A 51 -12.93 -6.04 6.50
C HIS A 51 -11.41 -6.21 6.35
N THR A 52 -10.62 -5.91 7.38
CA THR A 52 -9.17 -6.20 7.36
C THR A 52 -8.85 -7.70 7.40
N MET A 53 -9.82 -8.58 7.60
CA MET A 53 -9.60 -10.02 7.70
C MET A 53 -10.21 -10.79 6.52
N MET A 54 -10.74 -10.07 5.53
CA MET A 54 -11.35 -10.67 4.35
C MET A 54 -10.33 -11.11 3.30
N GLN A 55 -9.18 -10.43 3.20
CA GLN A 55 -8.11 -10.70 2.23
C GLN A 55 -6.75 -10.37 2.87
N PRO A 56 -5.65 -11.05 2.48
CA PRO A 56 -5.51 -12.17 1.52
C PRO A 56 -6.19 -13.50 1.94
N ASN A 57 -6.49 -14.38 0.97
CA ASN A 57 -7.21 -15.65 1.19
C ASN A 57 -6.33 -16.89 1.03
N ILE A 58 -6.61 -17.96 1.78
CA ILE A 58 -5.95 -19.25 1.59
C ILE A 58 -6.21 -19.75 0.17
N ALA A 59 -5.16 -20.16 -0.52
CA ALA A 59 -5.15 -20.57 -1.92
C ALA A 59 -4.48 -21.94 -2.12
N GLN A 60 -4.72 -22.85 -1.19
CA GLN A 60 -4.31 -24.25 -1.26
C GLN A 60 -5.47 -25.17 -0.89
N ASP A 61 -5.40 -26.42 -1.36
CA ASP A 61 -6.31 -27.49 -0.97
C ASP A 61 -5.92 -28.06 0.42
N ILE A 62 -6.79 -28.89 1.00
CA ILE A 62 -6.61 -29.49 2.35
C ILE A 62 -5.32 -30.33 2.44
N ASP A 63 -4.86 -30.89 1.33
CA ASP A 63 -3.60 -31.64 1.25
C ASP A 63 -2.37 -30.76 1.05
N GLY A 64 -2.53 -29.43 1.14
CA GLY A 64 -1.46 -28.44 1.00
C GLY A 64 -1.09 -28.12 -0.45
N LYS A 65 -1.74 -28.73 -1.45
CA LYS A 65 -1.43 -28.46 -2.86
C LYS A 65 -2.00 -27.13 -3.32
N TYR A 66 -1.25 -26.42 -4.15
CA TYR A 66 -1.66 -25.16 -4.76
C TYR A 66 -1.16 -25.03 -6.20
N ARG A 67 -1.79 -24.16 -6.99
CA ARG A 67 -1.31 -23.79 -8.33
C ARG A 67 -0.28 -22.68 -8.22
N GLY A 68 0.93 -22.88 -8.71
CA GLY A 68 1.98 -21.86 -8.74
C GLY A 68 1.84 -20.90 -9.93
N ARG A 69 2.66 -19.83 -9.94
CA ARG A 69 2.68 -18.85 -11.04
C ARG A 69 3.27 -19.39 -12.35
N ASP A 70 3.96 -20.53 -12.28
CA ASP A 70 4.44 -21.32 -13.41
C ASP A 70 3.38 -22.25 -14.00
N ASN A 71 2.13 -22.13 -13.53
CA ASN A 71 1.02 -23.03 -13.83
C ASN A 71 1.25 -24.49 -13.42
N GLN A 72 2.24 -24.80 -12.58
CA GLN A 72 2.44 -26.15 -12.04
C GLN A 72 1.72 -26.31 -10.70
N ILE A 73 1.52 -27.57 -10.29
CA ILE A 73 1.02 -27.88 -8.95
C ILE A 73 2.21 -28.02 -8.01
N HIS A 74 2.19 -27.27 -6.93
CA HIS A 74 3.18 -27.29 -5.85
C HIS A 74 2.51 -27.70 -4.54
N THR A 75 3.31 -27.96 -3.51
CA THR A 75 2.82 -28.26 -2.15
C THR A 75 3.41 -27.25 -1.19
N ALA A 76 2.58 -26.65 -0.33
CA ALA A 76 3.02 -25.72 0.70
C ALA A 76 3.61 -26.51 1.88
N GLU A 77 4.86 -26.19 2.26
CA GLU A 77 5.58 -26.90 3.31
C GLU A 77 5.91 -25.94 4.46
N GLY A 78 5.25 -26.13 5.60
CA GLY A 78 5.52 -25.34 6.81
C GLY A 78 4.91 -23.93 6.83
N PHE A 79 4.07 -23.58 5.85
CA PHE A 79 3.30 -22.33 5.79
C PHE A 79 1.98 -22.57 5.02
N ASP A 80 1.02 -21.66 5.17
CA ASP A 80 -0.20 -21.66 4.34
C ASP A 80 0.02 -20.77 3.10
N TYR A 81 -0.34 -21.24 1.91
CA TYR A 81 -0.24 -20.45 0.67
C TYR A 81 -1.47 -19.56 0.48
N TYR A 82 -1.26 -18.29 0.11
CA TYR A 82 -2.32 -17.28 -0.02
C TYR A 82 -2.41 -16.69 -1.44
N THR A 83 -3.51 -15.98 -1.70
CA THR A 83 -3.76 -15.21 -2.92
C THR A 83 -4.52 -13.91 -2.63
N VAL A 84 -4.60 -13.04 -3.62
CA VAL A 84 -5.20 -11.70 -3.58
C VAL A 84 -4.34 -10.74 -2.77
N PHE A 85 -3.26 -10.31 -3.40
CA PHE A 85 -2.32 -9.35 -2.83
C PHE A 85 -2.43 -8.01 -3.55
N SER A 86 -3.29 -7.12 -3.06
CA SER A 86 -3.46 -5.73 -3.53
C SER A 86 -2.40 -4.85 -2.89
N LEU A 87 -1.14 -5.02 -3.31
CA LEU A 87 0.00 -4.58 -2.50
C LEU A 87 0.18 -3.08 -2.50
N TRP A 88 -0.25 -2.37 -3.55
CA TRP A 88 -0.22 -0.91 -3.62
C TRP A 88 -1.07 -0.24 -2.53
N ASP A 89 -2.19 -0.87 -2.13
CA ASP A 89 -3.04 -0.38 -1.05
C ASP A 89 -2.56 -0.91 0.31
N THR A 90 -2.37 -2.23 0.38
CA THR A 90 -2.29 -2.93 1.66
C THR A 90 -0.98 -2.71 2.42
N PHE A 91 0.11 -2.33 1.75
CA PHE A 91 1.38 -2.02 2.43
C PHE A 91 1.27 -0.83 3.39
N ARG A 92 0.31 0.08 3.15
CA ARG A 92 0.18 1.37 3.83
C ARG A 92 -0.35 1.24 5.25
N ALA A 93 -1.27 0.30 5.49
CA ALA A 93 -1.93 0.13 6.77
C ALA A 93 -2.34 -1.31 7.12
N ALA A 94 -2.84 -2.09 6.15
CA ALA A 94 -3.33 -3.44 6.40
C ALA A 94 -2.19 -4.41 6.79
N HIS A 95 -1.13 -4.49 5.98
CA HIS A 95 0.03 -5.30 6.32
C HIS A 95 0.75 -4.84 7.60
N PRO A 96 0.97 -3.53 7.82
CA PRO A 96 1.43 -3.02 9.12
C PRO A 96 0.55 -3.47 10.29
N LEU A 97 -0.78 -3.44 10.17
CA LEU A 97 -1.69 -3.96 11.20
C LEU A 97 -1.47 -5.45 11.44
N TYR A 98 -1.33 -6.26 10.38
CA TYR A 98 -1.12 -7.71 10.52
C TYR A 98 0.18 -8.05 11.26
N THR A 99 1.23 -7.22 11.15
CA THR A 99 2.46 -7.42 11.94
C THR A 99 2.21 -7.35 13.46
N LEU A 100 1.14 -6.66 13.89
CA LEU A 100 0.75 -6.51 15.27
C LEU A 100 -0.20 -7.63 15.71
N ILE A 101 -1.22 -7.93 14.90
CA ILE A 101 -2.33 -8.81 15.30
C ILE A 101 -2.21 -10.25 14.79
N ASP A 102 -1.38 -10.53 13.79
CA ASP A 102 -1.21 -11.86 13.20
C ASP A 102 0.17 -12.10 12.55
N LYS A 103 1.16 -12.36 13.42
CA LYS A 103 2.56 -12.59 12.99
C LYS A 103 2.75 -13.88 12.19
N LYS A 104 1.97 -14.93 12.48
CA LYS A 104 2.03 -16.20 11.72
C LYS A 104 1.58 -15.92 10.29
N ARG A 105 0.40 -15.32 10.11
CA ARG A 105 -0.14 -15.05 8.78
C ARG A 105 0.74 -14.07 8.00
N THR A 106 1.33 -13.09 8.68
CA THR A 106 2.37 -12.23 8.09
C THR A 106 3.54 -13.03 7.51
N ALA A 107 4.07 -14.02 8.24
CA ALA A 107 5.15 -14.88 7.74
C ALA A 107 4.69 -15.76 6.57
N ASP A 108 3.47 -16.30 6.63
CA ASP A 108 2.89 -17.10 5.55
C ASP A 108 2.72 -16.28 4.24
N TYR A 109 2.29 -15.02 4.35
CA TYR A 109 2.23 -14.10 3.21
C TYR A 109 3.60 -13.89 2.57
N ILE A 110 4.64 -13.69 3.38
CA ILE A 110 6.00 -13.50 2.86
C ILE A 110 6.55 -14.78 2.23
N ASN A 111 6.31 -15.95 2.82
CA ASN A 111 6.64 -17.23 2.18
C ASN A 111 5.91 -17.41 0.85
N THR A 112 4.65 -16.97 0.78
CA THR A 112 3.88 -16.95 -0.48
C THR A 112 4.56 -16.04 -1.51
N PHE A 113 5.00 -14.83 -1.12
CA PHE A 113 5.73 -13.92 -2.01
C PHE A 113 7.03 -14.54 -2.54
N ILE A 114 7.80 -15.20 -1.66
CA ILE A 114 9.03 -15.90 -2.03
C ILE A 114 8.73 -17.01 -3.05
N LYS A 115 7.70 -17.82 -2.82
CA LYS A 115 7.31 -18.87 -3.77
C LYS A 115 6.83 -18.31 -5.10
N GLN A 116 6.08 -17.21 -5.09
CA GLN A 116 5.67 -16.52 -6.32
C GLN A 116 6.85 -15.92 -7.08
N TYR A 117 7.92 -15.51 -6.39
CA TYR A 117 9.20 -15.14 -7.00
C TYR A 117 9.92 -16.33 -7.62
N GLU A 118 10.07 -17.43 -6.88
CA GLU A 118 10.74 -18.64 -7.37
C GLU A 118 10.02 -19.24 -8.60
N GLN A 119 8.70 -19.15 -8.63
CA GLN A 119 7.85 -19.75 -9.67
C GLN A 119 7.50 -18.76 -10.80
N GLY A 120 7.64 -17.46 -10.58
CA GLY A 120 7.22 -16.41 -11.53
C GLY A 120 8.30 -15.38 -11.90
N GLY A 121 9.50 -15.47 -11.32
CA GLY A 121 10.65 -14.62 -11.64
C GLY A 121 10.60 -13.19 -11.09
N ARG A 122 9.58 -12.83 -10.30
CA ARG A 122 9.49 -11.57 -9.53
C ARG A 122 8.55 -11.71 -8.34
N LEU A 123 8.69 -10.84 -7.36
CA LEU A 123 7.69 -10.66 -6.32
C LEU A 123 6.35 -10.18 -6.91
N PRO A 124 5.22 -10.45 -6.23
CA PRO A 124 3.91 -9.95 -6.67
C PRO A 124 3.80 -8.42 -6.61
N VAL A 125 3.00 -7.87 -7.52
CA VAL A 125 2.55 -6.46 -7.52
C VAL A 125 1.03 -6.41 -7.27
N TRP A 126 0.21 -6.93 -8.20
CA TRP A 126 -1.12 -7.46 -7.86
C TRP A 126 -1.15 -8.92 -8.25
N GLU A 127 -1.22 -9.80 -7.27
CA GLU A 127 -1.49 -11.20 -7.54
C GLU A 127 -2.97 -11.54 -7.29
N LEU A 128 -3.54 -12.27 -8.25
CA LEU A 128 -4.90 -12.80 -8.23
C LEU A 128 -4.91 -14.24 -8.77
N ALA A 129 -5.20 -15.21 -7.92
CA ALA A 129 -5.33 -16.63 -8.25
C ALA A 129 -4.15 -17.18 -9.07
N SER A 130 -2.94 -16.98 -8.56
CA SER A 130 -1.64 -17.33 -9.14
C SER A 130 -1.26 -16.57 -10.40
N ASN A 131 -2.06 -15.57 -10.80
CA ASN A 131 -1.78 -14.71 -11.93
C ASN A 131 -1.35 -13.33 -11.44
N GLU A 132 -0.40 -12.76 -12.15
CA GLU A 132 -0.02 -11.36 -11.98
C GLU A 132 -0.86 -10.49 -12.89
N THR A 133 -1.41 -9.40 -12.36
CA THR A 133 -2.23 -8.48 -13.15
C THR A 133 -1.50 -7.18 -13.51
N ASP A 134 -0.25 -7.01 -13.05
CA ASP A 134 0.56 -5.82 -13.31
C ASP A 134 -0.06 -4.51 -12.78
N CYS A 135 -0.82 -4.64 -11.70
CA CYS A 135 -1.64 -3.58 -11.16
C CYS A 135 -1.23 -3.34 -9.69
N MET A 136 -1.14 -2.15 -9.14
CA MET A 136 -0.98 -0.86 -9.77
C MET A 136 0.51 -0.66 -10.11
N ILE A 137 1.09 0.45 -9.69
CA ILE A 137 2.52 0.77 -9.82
C ILE A 137 3.33 0.22 -8.62
N GLY A 138 4.64 0.43 -8.63
CA GLY A 138 5.49 0.05 -7.50
C GLY A 138 5.91 -1.42 -7.49
N TYR A 139 6.64 -1.80 -6.44
CA TYR A 139 6.95 -3.20 -6.11
C TYR A 139 6.81 -3.41 -4.60
N HIS A 140 5.67 -2.97 -4.06
CA HIS A 140 5.40 -2.82 -2.63
C HIS A 140 5.38 -4.09 -1.78
N SER A 141 5.48 -5.28 -2.39
CA SER A 141 5.83 -6.51 -1.66
C SER A 141 7.12 -6.33 -0.85
N VAL A 142 8.08 -5.52 -1.34
CA VAL A 142 9.31 -5.21 -0.60
C VAL A 142 9.05 -4.41 0.69
N SER A 143 8.04 -3.52 0.68
CA SER A 143 7.64 -2.79 1.89
C SER A 143 7.11 -3.74 2.96
N VAL A 144 6.27 -4.69 2.56
CA VAL A 144 5.67 -5.68 3.48
C VAL A 144 6.76 -6.57 4.10
N ILE A 145 7.70 -7.02 3.28
CA ILE A 145 8.85 -7.82 3.72
C ILE A 145 9.71 -7.02 4.70
N ALA A 146 10.07 -5.79 4.33
CA ALA A 146 10.97 -4.96 5.14
C ALA A 146 10.36 -4.68 6.51
N ASP A 147 9.06 -4.35 6.54
CA ASP A 147 8.34 -4.07 7.78
C ASP A 147 8.31 -5.28 8.73
N ALA A 148 8.09 -6.49 8.20
CA ALA A 148 8.15 -7.72 8.98
C ALA A 148 9.57 -8.02 9.50
N MET A 149 10.60 -7.81 8.66
CA MET A 149 12.00 -8.04 9.03
C MET A 149 12.47 -7.08 10.14
N VAL A 150 12.20 -5.77 10.02
CA VAL A 150 12.60 -4.77 11.03
C VAL A 150 11.86 -4.97 12.36
N LYS A 151 10.63 -5.49 12.31
CA LYS A 151 9.86 -5.91 13.50
C LYS A 151 10.26 -7.28 14.06
N GLY A 152 11.23 -7.96 13.43
CA GLY A 152 11.79 -9.22 13.89
C GLY A 152 10.86 -10.44 13.73
N ILE A 153 9.85 -10.37 12.87
CA ILE A 153 8.96 -11.51 12.59
C ILE A 153 9.77 -12.66 11.98
N LYS A 154 9.60 -13.87 12.49
CA LYS A 154 10.30 -15.09 12.05
C LYS A 154 9.36 -16.01 11.27
N GLY A 155 9.91 -17.08 10.70
CA GLY A 155 9.14 -18.08 9.94
C GLY A 155 9.24 -17.95 8.43
N PHE A 156 10.14 -17.10 7.92
CA PHE A 156 10.48 -16.99 6.51
C PHE A 156 11.99 -16.73 6.35
N ASP A 157 12.54 -17.04 5.18
CA ASP A 157 13.96 -16.86 4.87
C ASP A 157 14.27 -15.39 4.54
N TYR A 158 15.01 -14.74 5.43
CA TYR A 158 15.38 -13.32 5.28
C TYR A 158 16.33 -13.08 4.10
N GLU A 159 17.27 -13.99 3.86
CA GLU A 159 18.22 -13.87 2.76
C GLU A 159 17.50 -14.03 1.43
N LYS A 160 16.59 -15.01 1.33
CA LYS A 160 15.78 -15.21 0.13
C LYS A 160 14.80 -14.06 -0.11
N ALA A 161 14.19 -13.52 0.95
CA ALA A 161 13.31 -12.36 0.85
C ALA A 161 14.06 -11.11 0.34
N PHE A 162 15.29 -10.89 0.82
CA PHE A 162 16.15 -9.82 0.31
C PHE A 162 16.55 -10.05 -1.15
N GLU A 163 16.98 -11.27 -1.52
CA GLU A 163 17.31 -11.65 -2.90
C GLU A 163 16.14 -11.34 -3.85
N ALA A 164 14.93 -11.79 -3.51
CA ALA A 164 13.72 -11.57 -4.30
C ALA A 164 13.37 -10.07 -4.43
N SER A 165 13.56 -9.30 -3.34
CA SER A 165 13.32 -7.86 -3.31
C SER A 165 14.29 -7.10 -4.22
N LYS A 166 15.59 -7.39 -4.09
CA LYS A 166 16.63 -6.84 -4.97
C LYS A 166 16.39 -7.21 -6.43
N ALA A 167 16.07 -8.48 -6.72
CA ALA A 167 15.80 -8.94 -8.07
C ALA A 167 14.64 -8.17 -8.71
N SER A 168 13.56 -7.93 -7.96
CA SER A 168 12.38 -7.20 -8.44
C SER A 168 12.70 -5.73 -8.76
N ALA A 169 13.44 -5.05 -7.88
CA ALA A 169 13.85 -3.65 -8.05
C ALA A 169 14.94 -3.40 -9.11
N MET A 170 15.51 -4.47 -9.68
CA MET A 170 16.59 -4.42 -10.67
C MET A 170 16.16 -4.83 -12.08
N ARG A 171 14.87 -5.14 -12.30
CA ARG A 171 14.33 -5.45 -13.64
C ARG A 171 14.33 -4.21 -14.55
N ASP A 172 14.11 -4.43 -15.84
CA ASP A 172 13.94 -3.39 -16.87
C ASP A 172 12.49 -3.40 -17.40
N VAL A 173 11.55 -3.18 -16.49
CA VAL A 173 10.10 -3.13 -16.78
C VAL A 173 9.50 -1.91 -16.08
N LEU A 174 8.37 -1.40 -16.57
CA LEU A 174 7.58 -0.33 -15.91
C LEU A 174 8.44 0.91 -15.56
N GLY A 175 9.26 1.37 -16.51
CA GLY A 175 10.15 2.53 -16.34
C GLY A 175 11.39 2.31 -15.47
N LEU A 176 11.64 1.10 -14.94
CA LEU A 176 12.80 0.84 -14.07
C LEU A 176 14.16 1.04 -14.74
N GLU A 177 14.26 0.80 -16.05
CA GLU A 177 15.50 1.05 -16.81
C GLU A 177 15.87 2.55 -16.73
N ALA A 178 14.91 3.41 -17.09
CA ALA A 178 15.05 4.86 -17.02
C ALA A 178 15.30 5.33 -15.58
N TYR A 179 14.53 4.82 -14.62
CA TYR A 179 14.69 5.15 -13.20
C TYR A 179 16.10 4.84 -12.68
N LYS A 180 16.65 3.64 -12.97
CA LYS A 180 18.00 3.25 -12.57
C LYS A 180 19.07 4.11 -13.23
N LYS A 181 18.87 4.50 -14.49
CA LYS A 181 19.83 5.29 -15.28
C LYS A 181 19.84 6.77 -14.89
N ASN A 182 18.66 7.37 -14.76
CA ASN A 182 18.45 8.81 -14.64
C ASN A 182 18.17 9.25 -13.20
N GLY A 183 17.77 8.33 -12.32
CA GLY A 183 17.27 8.63 -10.97
C GLY A 183 15.82 9.13 -10.95
N PHE A 184 15.12 9.11 -12.08
CA PHE A 184 13.70 9.41 -12.21
C PHE A 184 13.19 8.86 -13.56
N ILE A 185 11.88 8.82 -13.73
CA ILE A 185 11.21 8.48 -14.99
C ILE A 185 10.74 9.79 -15.63
N SER A 186 11.09 10.01 -16.90
CA SER A 186 10.56 11.13 -17.70
C SER A 186 9.17 10.78 -18.25
N ILE A 187 8.39 11.79 -18.63
CA ILE A 187 7.13 11.63 -19.39
C ILE A 187 7.35 10.78 -20.65
N ASP A 188 8.53 10.91 -21.27
CA ASP A 188 8.87 10.23 -22.52
C ASP A 188 9.31 8.76 -22.30
N ASP A 189 9.59 8.36 -21.05
CA ASP A 189 10.08 7.02 -20.72
C ASP A 189 8.93 6.06 -20.39
N ASP A 190 7.97 6.49 -19.56
CA ASP A 190 6.84 5.67 -19.11
C ASP A 190 5.69 6.54 -18.56
N HIS A 191 4.47 6.01 -18.53
CA HIS A 191 3.32 6.67 -17.91
C HIS A 191 3.45 6.67 -16.37
N GLU A 192 2.70 7.55 -15.71
CA GLU A 192 2.68 7.71 -14.25
C GLU A 192 4.08 7.96 -13.67
N SER A 193 4.89 8.66 -14.46
CA SER A 193 6.31 8.89 -14.25
C SER A 193 6.65 9.42 -12.86
N VAL A 194 5.86 10.36 -12.35
CA VAL A 194 6.06 10.97 -11.03
C VAL A 194 5.74 9.99 -9.93
N SER A 195 4.55 9.39 -9.97
CA SER A 195 4.08 8.43 -8.97
C SER A 195 5.01 7.23 -8.85
N LYS A 196 5.39 6.62 -9.99
CA LYS A 196 6.38 5.53 -10.03
C LYS A 196 7.71 5.97 -9.44
N THR A 197 8.23 7.15 -9.77
CA THR A 197 9.53 7.62 -9.26
C THR A 197 9.54 7.74 -7.73
N VAL A 198 8.52 8.35 -7.13
CA VAL A 198 8.49 8.56 -5.68
C VAL A 198 8.18 7.28 -4.90
N GLU A 199 7.36 6.40 -5.47
CA GLU A 199 7.05 5.10 -4.87
C GLU A 199 8.22 4.12 -4.99
N TYR A 200 8.95 4.12 -6.11
CA TYR A 200 10.21 3.37 -6.23
C TYR A 200 11.28 3.87 -5.26
N ALA A 201 11.34 5.19 -5.00
CA ALA A 201 12.26 5.72 -4.00
C ALA A 201 11.91 5.24 -2.57
N TYR A 202 10.63 5.07 -2.26
CA TYR A 202 10.20 4.45 -1.00
C TYR A 202 10.53 2.95 -0.94
N ASP A 203 10.23 2.21 -1.99
CA ASP A 203 10.52 0.78 -2.06
C ASP A 203 12.03 0.50 -1.98
N ASP A 204 12.87 1.35 -2.60
CA ASP A 204 14.32 1.30 -2.47
C ASP A 204 14.80 1.54 -1.03
N TRP A 205 14.14 2.44 -0.27
CA TRP A 205 14.45 2.60 1.14
C TRP A 205 14.15 1.32 1.94
N CYS A 206 13.06 0.63 1.62
CA CYS A 206 12.68 -0.63 2.24
C CYS A 206 13.77 -1.70 2.01
N ILE A 207 14.26 -1.82 0.77
CA ILE A 207 15.36 -2.75 0.44
C ILE A 207 16.65 -2.35 1.15
N ALA A 208 16.94 -1.05 1.29
CA ALA A 208 18.08 -0.59 2.09
C ALA A 208 17.95 -1.02 3.56
N GLN A 209 16.75 -0.98 4.15
CA GLN A 209 16.55 -1.46 5.53
C GLN A 209 16.82 -2.96 5.65
N MET A 210 16.38 -3.76 4.67
CA MET A 210 16.69 -5.20 4.64
C MET A 210 18.20 -5.45 4.53
N ALA A 211 18.88 -4.75 3.61
CA ALA A 211 20.31 -4.86 3.42
C ALA A 211 21.09 -4.51 4.70
N MET A 212 20.65 -3.48 5.43
CA MET A 212 21.23 -3.10 6.72
C MET A 212 21.08 -4.21 7.76
N LEU A 213 19.91 -4.84 7.86
CA LEU A 213 19.67 -5.95 8.80
C LEU A 213 20.53 -7.18 8.51
N LEU A 214 20.90 -7.38 7.24
CA LEU A 214 21.70 -8.51 6.76
C LEU A 214 23.19 -8.19 6.59
N ASP A 215 23.65 -7.03 7.08
CA ASP A 215 25.03 -6.51 6.95
C ASP A 215 25.54 -6.44 5.50
N LYS A 216 24.66 -6.21 4.53
CA LYS A 216 24.98 -6.05 3.10
C LYS A 216 25.28 -4.59 2.76
N LYS A 217 26.45 -4.12 3.20
CA LYS A 217 26.83 -2.69 3.14
C LYS A 217 26.78 -2.06 1.76
N GLU A 218 27.24 -2.77 0.72
CA GLU A 218 27.22 -2.25 -0.65
C GLU A 218 25.79 -2.03 -1.16
N ASP A 219 24.92 -3.02 -0.94
CA ASP A 219 23.51 -2.95 -1.28
C ASP A 219 22.79 -1.86 -0.47
N TYR A 220 23.08 -1.75 0.84
CA TYR A 220 22.56 -0.68 1.67
C TYR A 220 22.88 0.70 1.08
N HIS A 221 24.14 0.96 0.74
CA HIS A 221 24.53 2.26 0.19
C HIS A 221 23.92 2.52 -1.19
N TYR A 222 23.85 1.49 -2.06
CA TYR A 222 23.24 1.60 -3.37
C TYR A 222 21.74 1.96 -3.29
N PHE A 223 20.96 1.18 -2.55
CA PHE A 223 19.53 1.41 -2.40
C PHE A 223 19.21 2.64 -1.55
N LYS A 224 20.04 2.97 -0.54
CA LYS A 224 19.88 4.21 0.22
C LYS A 224 20.08 5.44 -0.66
N LYS A 225 21.03 5.41 -1.61
CA LYS A 225 21.18 6.49 -2.60
C LYS A 225 19.93 6.59 -3.49
N ARG A 226 19.45 5.46 -4.03
CA ARG A 226 18.22 5.46 -4.86
C ARG A 226 16.99 5.94 -4.10
N SER A 227 16.91 5.71 -2.78
CA SER A 227 15.78 6.20 -1.97
C SER A 227 15.60 7.71 -1.92
N GLN A 228 16.61 8.46 -2.40
CA GLN A 228 16.62 9.91 -2.47
C GLN A 228 16.20 10.43 -3.86
N ASN A 229 15.84 9.54 -4.79
CA ASN A 229 15.48 9.88 -6.16
C ASN A 229 14.24 10.78 -6.28
N TRP A 230 13.39 10.85 -5.27
CA TRP A 230 12.28 11.81 -5.20
C TRP A 230 12.76 13.26 -5.39
N LYS A 231 13.99 13.59 -4.95
CA LYS A 231 14.60 14.92 -5.09
C LYS A 231 14.83 15.31 -6.54
N ASN A 232 14.95 14.35 -7.45
CA ASN A 232 15.15 14.62 -8.87
C ASN A 232 13.89 15.19 -9.53
N LEU A 233 12.72 15.01 -8.92
CA LEU A 233 11.44 15.54 -9.39
C LEU A 233 10.87 16.65 -8.51
N PHE A 234 11.51 16.98 -7.39
CA PHE A 234 11.10 18.11 -6.56
C PHE A 234 11.52 19.44 -7.19
N ASP A 235 10.53 20.25 -7.59
CA ASP A 235 10.76 21.58 -8.11
C ASP A 235 10.75 22.62 -6.99
N TRP A 236 11.93 23.19 -6.73
CA TRP A 236 12.19 24.15 -5.66
C TRP A 236 11.48 25.49 -5.84
N GLU A 237 11.07 25.83 -7.06
CA GLU A 237 10.35 27.09 -7.34
C GLU A 237 8.86 26.97 -6.98
N THR A 238 8.24 25.85 -7.34
CA THR A 238 6.79 25.63 -7.12
C THR A 238 6.49 24.89 -5.81
N GLY A 239 7.46 24.20 -5.23
CA GLY A 239 7.27 23.35 -4.06
C GLY A 239 6.41 22.12 -4.36
N PHE A 240 6.49 21.59 -5.58
CA PHE A 240 5.80 20.37 -5.99
C PHE A 240 6.77 19.36 -6.60
N ILE A 241 6.48 18.07 -6.41
CA ILE A 241 7.05 17.03 -7.25
C ILE A 241 6.36 17.09 -8.62
N ARG A 242 7.13 17.35 -9.68
CA ARG A 242 6.64 17.65 -11.03
C ARG A 242 7.17 16.66 -12.06
N PRO A 243 6.39 16.36 -13.12
CA PRO A 243 6.91 15.56 -14.22
C PRO A 243 7.97 16.33 -15.00
N LYS A 244 8.92 15.58 -15.56
CA LYS A 244 9.95 16.10 -16.46
C LYS A 244 9.75 15.57 -17.86
N LYS A 245 10.09 16.41 -18.85
CA LYS A 245 10.09 16.09 -20.28
C LYS A 245 11.37 16.62 -20.91
N ASN A 246 12.10 15.78 -21.64
CA ASN A 246 13.40 16.15 -22.25
C ASN A 246 14.39 16.86 -21.27
N GLY A 247 14.40 16.45 -19.99
CA GLY A 247 15.27 17.01 -18.95
C GLY A 247 14.80 18.32 -18.31
N GLY A 248 13.77 18.98 -18.84
CA GLY A 248 13.11 20.14 -18.24
C GLY A 248 11.81 19.78 -17.51
N TRP A 249 11.26 20.73 -16.76
CA TRP A 249 9.93 20.58 -16.16
C TRP A 249 8.83 20.66 -17.21
N ASP A 250 7.78 19.86 -17.07
CA ASP A 250 6.59 19.97 -17.91
C ASP A 250 5.86 21.31 -17.67
N ASN A 251 5.40 21.96 -18.75
CA ASN A 251 4.84 23.31 -18.72
C ASN A 251 3.77 23.49 -19.82
N PRO A 252 2.59 24.10 -19.56
CA PRO A 252 2.11 24.69 -18.30
C PRO A 252 1.93 23.67 -17.16
N PHE A 253 1.99 24.13 -15.91
CA PHE A 253 1.80 23.28 -14.72
C PHE A 253 0.61 23.78 -13.87
N ASP A 254 -0.39 22.91 -13.69
CA ASP A 254 -1.48 23.08 -12.71
C ASP A 254 -1.41 21.92 -11.70
N PRO A 255 -1.13 22.19 -10.41
CA PRO A 255 -0.98 21.13 -9.41
C PRO A 255 -2.28 20.37 -9.12
N ARG A 256 -3.44 20.88 -9.58
CA ARG A 256 -4.75 20.22 -9.44
C ARG A 256 -5.09 19.31 -10.61
N GLU A 257 -4.27 19.31 -11.65
CA GLU A 257 -4.52 18.56 -12.87
C GLU A 257 -4.33 17.07 -12.63
N VAL A 258 -5.40 16.30 -12.82
CA VAL A 258 -5.33 14.85 -12.94
C VAL A 258 -4.93 14.54 -14.38
N ASN A 259 -3.72 14.00 -14.54
CA ASN A 259 -3.13 13.70 -15.85
C ASN A 259 -2.42 12.34 -15.83
N ASN A 260 -1.65 12.04 -16.87
CA ASN A 260 -1.02 10.73 -17.04
C ASN A 260 0.30 10.55 -16.26
N ASN A 261 0.74 11.54 -15.48
CA ASN A 261 2.00 11.46 -14.72
C ASN A 261 1.80 11.08 -13.25
N PHE A 262 0.56 11.16 -12.79
CA PHE A 262 0.17 10.81 -11.44
C PHE A 262 -0.84 9.65 -11.48
N THR A 263 -0.56 8.58 -10.73
CA THR A 263 -1.46 7.43 -10.61
C THR A 263 -2.71 7.85 -9.84
N GLU A 264 -3.86 7.89 -10.51
CA GLU A 264 -5.18 8.16 -9.93
C GLU A 264 -5.27 9.46 -9.10
N GLY A 265 -4.45 10.45 -9.42
CA GLY A 265 -4.39 11.69 -8.65
C GLY A 265 -3.70 12.84 -9.37
N ASN A 266 -3.18 13.78 -8.60
CA ASN A 266 -2.48 14.97 -9.08
C ASN A 266 -1.26 15.30 -8.21
N ALA A 267 -0.60 16.43 -8.48
CA ALA A 267 0.61 16.82 -7.78
C ALA A 267 0.40 17.01 -6.27
N TRP A 268 -0.76 17.51 -5.83
CA TRP A 268 -1.07 17.65 -4.40
C TRP A 268 -1.03 16.31 -3.67
N GLN A 269 -1.55 15.26 -4.31
CA GLN A 269 -1.68 13.94 -3.71
C GLN A 269 -0.38 13.14 -3.72
N TYR A 270 0.60 13.52 -4.55
CA TYR A 270 1.88 12.82 -4.66
C TYR A 270 3.09 13.57 -4.09
N THR A 271 3.03 14.90 -3.99
CA THR A 271 4.19 15.71 -3.55
C THR A 271 4.62 15.44 -2.10
N PHE A 272 3.75 14.82 -1.30
CA PHE A 272 4.02 14.44 0.08
C PHE A 272 4.40 12.97 0.25
N PHE A 273 4.48 12.19 -0.83
CA PHE A 273 4.83 10.77 -0.76
C PHE A 273 6.36 10.58 -0.63
N VAL A 274 6.89 10.99 0.52
CA VAL A 274 8.30 10.81 0.92
C VAL A 274 8.40 10.24 2.35
N PRO A 275 7.67 9.14 2.69
CA PRO A 275 7.67 8.60 4.05
C PRO A 275 9.05 8.10 4.51
N GLN A 276 9.94 7.74 3.57
CA GLN A 276 11.31 7.31 3.83
C GLN A 276 12.26 8.42 4.30
N ASP A 277 11.90 9.68 4.07
CA ASP A 277 12.77 10.85 4.34
C ASP A 277 11.95 12.09 4.69
N ILE A 278 11.07 11.96 5.69
CA ILE A 278 10.19 13.06 6.13
C ILE A 278 11.01 14.28 6.56
N LYS A 279 12.16 14.07 7.20
CA LYS A 279 13.08 15.16 7.57
C LYS A 279 13.61 15.88 6.33
N GLY A 280 14.13 15.15 5.34
CA GLY A 280 14.60 15.75 4.09
C GLY A 280 13.51 16.45 3.30
N MET A 281 12.27 15.95 3.36
CA MET A 281 11.10 16.63 2.79
C MET A 281 10.82 17.96 3.51
N ILE A 282 10.75 17.98 4.85
CA ILE A 282 10.55 19.22 5.63
C ILE A 282 11.65 20.25 5.33
N GLU A 283 12.91 19.80 5.27
CA GLU A 283 14.04 20.65 4.87
C GLU A 283 13.87 21.21 3.46
N ALA A 284 13.34 20.41 2.52
CA ALA A 284 13.13 20.84 1.14
C ALA A 284 12.09 21.97 1.01
N TYR A 285 11.09 21.99 1.89
CA TYR A 285 10.14 23.10 1.99
C TYR A 285 10.69 24.32 2.74
N GLY A 286 11.90 24.23 3.30
CA GLY A 286 12.55 25.32 4.05
C GLY A 286 12.21 25.34 5.53
N GLY A 287 11.93 24.18 6.13
CA GLY A 287 11.71 24.00 7.57
C GLY A 287 10.25 23.92 7.99
N ASN A 288 10.04 23.75 9.29
CA ASN A 288 8.74 23.41 9.88
C ASN A 288 7.62 24.40 9.49
N ASP A 289 7.85 25.71 9.58
CA ASP A 289 6.81 26.73 9.36
C ASP A 289 6.32 26.76 7.89
N LYS A 290 7.25 26.61 6.94
CA LYS A 290 6.92 26.56 5.50
C LYS A 290 6.25 25.24 5.14
N PHE A 291 6.69 24.14 5.74
CA PHE A 291 6.04 22.85 5.56
C PHE A 291 4.62 22.84 6.14
N GLU A 292 4.42 23.42 7.33
CA GLU A 292 3.09 23.64 7.93
C GLU A 292 2.19 24.42 6.97
N SER A 293 2.70 25.52 6.43
CA SER A 293 1.96 26.37 5.47
C SER A 293 1.56 25.59 4.22
N LYS A 294 2.43 24.70 3.72
CA LYS A 294 2.13 23.85 2.55
C LYS A 294 1.06 22.80 2.85
N LEU A 295 1.09 22.19 4.04
CA LEU A 295 0.04 21.26 4.47
C LEU A 295 -1.30 21.99 4.68
N ASP A 296 -1.27 23.19 5.27
CA ASP A 296 -2.45 24.03 5.45
C ASP A 296 -3.03 24.41 4.08
N GLU A 297 -2.18 24.78 3.10
CA GLU A 297 -2.59 25.08 1.73
C GLU A 297 -3.32 23.90 1.09
N MET A 298 -2.81 22.67 1.23
CA MET A 298 -3.45 21.46 0.71
C MET A 298 -4.87 21.28 1.28
N PHE A 299 -5.04 21.36 2.60
CA PHE A 299 -6.34 21.13 3.25
C PHE A 299 -7.35 22.27 3.03
N ASN A 300 -6.89 23.48 2.70
CA ASN A 300 -7.73 24.67 2.52
C ASN A 300 -7.93 25.10 1.06
N SER A 301 -7.22 24.49 0.10
CA SER A 301 -7.36 24.76 -1.33
C SER A 301 -8.76 24.42 -1.88
N GLU A 302 -9.09 24.91 -3.08
CA GLU A 302 -10.31 24.50 -3.77
C GLU A 302 -10.28 22.99 -4.03
N SER A 303 -11.35 22.25 -3.69
CA SER A 303 -11.42 20.80 -3.92
C SER A 303 -11.59 20.41 -5.39
N LYS A 304 -11.99 21.34 -6.25
CA LYS A 304 -12.17 21.06 -7.68
C LYS A 304 -10.83 20.68 -8.31
N THR A 305 -10.79 19.51 -8.93
CA THR A 305 -9.68 19.07 -9.78
C THR A 305 -9.83 19.61 -11.20
N THR A 306 -8.72 19.63 -11.93
CA THR A 306 -8.68 19.91 -13.38
C THR A 306 -8.18 18.67 -14.12
N GLY A 307 -8.17 18.69 -15.46
CA GLY A 307 -7.77 17.53 -16.25
C GLY A 307 -8.88 16.47 -16.36
N ARG A 308 -8.51 15.18 -16.27
CA ARG A 308 -9.46 14.06 -16.41
C ARG A 308 -10.28 13.82 -15.14
N GLU A 309 -11.49 13.31 -15.29
CA GLU A 309 -12.27 12.82 -14.14
C GLU A 309 -11.72 11.46 -13.67
N GLN A 310 -11.46 11.32 -12.37
CA GLN A 310 -11.02 10.07 -11.73
C GLN A 310 -12.02 9.71 -10.64
N VAL A 311 -12.56 8.48 -10.70
CA VAL A 311 -13.62 8.02 -9.80
C VAL A 311 -13.16 7.85 -8.35
N ASP A 312 -11.89 7.61 -8.11
CA ASP A 312 -11.33 7.32 -6.78
C ASP A 312 -10.92 8.59 -6.02
N VAL A 313 -10.83 9.73 -6.71
CA VAL A 313 -10.55 11.04 -6.09
C VAL A 313 -11.81 11.56 -5.39
N THR A 314 -12.11 10.96 -4.24
CA THR A 314 -13.30 11.27 -3.43
C THR A 314 -12.95 11.55 -1.98
N GLY A 315 -13.93 12.01 -1.20
CA GLY A 315 -13.69 12.35 0.22
C GLY A 315 -12.81 13.59 0.39
N LEU A 316 -12.92 14.55 -0.53
CA LEU A 316 -12.06 15.73 -0.60
C LEU A 316 -12.20 16.66 0.61
N ILE A 317 -11.05 17.10 1.14
CA ILE A 317 -10.90 18.20 2.11
C ILE A 317 -9.80 19.12 1.56
N GLY A 318 -10.20 20.16 0.84
CA GLY A 318 -9.30 20.82 -0.09
C GLY A 318 -8.81 19.81 -1.14
N GLN A 319 -7.50 19.68 -1.31
CA GLN A 319 -6.87 18.74 -2.24
C GLN A 319 -6.51 17.38 -1.61
N TYR A 320 -6.67 17.21 -0.30
CA TYR A 320 -6.58 15.91 0.37
C TYR A 320 -7.76 15.01 -0.07
N ALA A 321 -7.50 13.79 -0.52
CA ALA A 321 -8.51 12.85 -1.02
C ALA A 321 -8.52 11.54 -0.21
N HIS A 322 -9.40 11.40 0.79
CA HIS A 322 -9.41 10.17 1.62
C HIS A 322 -9.84 8.91 0.88
N GLY A 323 -10.59 9.07 -0.23
CA GLY A 323 -11.04 7.95 -1.05
C GLY A 323 -9.93 7.26 -1.82
N ASN A 324 -8.72 7.83 -1.84
CA ASN A 324 -7.57 7.28 -2.55
C ASN A 324 -6.31 7.25 -1.65
N GLU A 325 -5.53 6.19 -1.79
CA GLU A 325 -4.37 5.76 -1.02
C GLU A 325 -3.23 6.78 -0.91
N PRO A 326 -2.87 7.59 -1.94
CA PRO A 326 -1.77 8.53 -1.85
C PRO A 326 -1.95 9.58 -0.75
N SER A 327 -3.19 9.86 -0.33
CA SER A 327 -3.47 10.86 0.71
C SER A 327 -3.43 10.30 2.13
N HIS A 328 -3.48 8.97 2.32
CA HIS A 328 -3.80 8.38 3.64
C HIS A 328 -2.86 8.80 4.77
N HIS A 329 -1.58 9.08 4.47
CA HIS A 329 -0.56 9.45 5.46
C HIS A 329 -0.48 10.95 5.76
N MET A 330 -1.06 11.82 4.93
CA MET A 330 -0.72 13.25 4.92
C MET A 330 -1.12 14.00 6.19
N ALA A 331 -2.24 13.62 6.82
CA ALA A 331 -2.69 14.24 8.06
C ALA A 331 -1.67 14.05 9.21
N TYR A 332 -0.94 12.93 9.20
CA TYR A 332 0.05 12.62 10.25
C TYR A 332 1.35 13.41 10.10
N LEU A 333 1.56 14.10 8.97
CA LEU A 333 2.78 14.89 8.72
C LEU A 333 2.91 16.08 9.69
N TYR A 334 1.79 16.59 10.22
CA TYR A 334 1.82 17.62 11.27
C TYR A 334 2.52 17.15 12.56
N ASN A 335 2.50 15.86 12.88
CA ASN A 335 3.22 15.33 14.05
C ASN A 335 4.74 15.55 13.92
N TYR A 336 5.28 15.47 12.70
CA TYR A 336 6.72 15.58 12.43
C TYR A 336 7.26 17.01 12.54
N ILE A 337 6.37 18.00 12.60
CA ILE A 337 6.71 19.42 12.82
C ILE A 337 6.23 19.94 14.17
N GLY A 338 5.84 19.05 15.09
CA GLY A 338 5.43 19.43 16.44
C GLY A 338 4.03 20.06 16.53
N LYS A 339 3.12 19.69 15.62
CA LYS A 339 1.72 20.17 15.55
C LYS A 339 0.69 19.05 15.70
N PRO A 340 0.77 18.18 16.73
CA PRO A 340 -0.14 17.04 16.88
C PRO A 340 -1.62 17.43 16.99
N GLU A 341 -1.92 18.64 17.46
CA GLU A 341 -3.28 19.19 17.48
C GLU A 341 -3.90 19.25 16.09
N LYS A 342 -3.12 19.61 15.05
CA LYS A 342 -3.59 19.63 13.66
C LYS A 342 -3.80 18.22 13.11
N THR A 343 -2.92 17.26 13.43
CA THR A 343 -3.16 15.85 13.11
C THR A 343 -4.50 15.39 13.67
N ASN A 344 -4.74 15.63 14.96
CA ASN A 344 -5.98 15.22 15.64
C ASN A 344 -7.22 15.86 15.01
N GLU A 345 -7.15 17.16 14.69
CA GLU A 345 -8.22 17.87 13.99
C GLU A 345 -8.52 17.22 12.63
N LYS A 346 -7.50 17.03 11.77
CA LYS A 346 -7.72 16.48 10.42
C LYS A 346 -8.20 15.04 10.45
N CYS A 347 -7.64 14.18 11.31
CA CYS A 347 -8.12 12.81 11.50
C CYS A 347 -9.58 12.76 11.99
N SER A 348 -9.97 13.67 12.88
CA SER A 348 -11.36 13.76 13.36
C SER A 348 -12.31 14.14 12.23
N ILE A 349 -11.98 15.16 11.43
CA ILE A 349 -12.78 15.59 10.28
C ILE A 349 -12.95 14.45 9.27
N VAL A 350 -11.86 13.74 8.96
CA VAL A 350 -11.87 12.59 8.04
C VAL A 350 -12.77 11.47 8.58
N GLY A 351 -12.62 11.14 9.87
CA GLY A 351 -13.46 10.17 10.56
C GLY A 351 -14.94 10.54 10.46
N GLU A 352 -15.33 11.72 10.92
CA GLU A 352 -16.71 12.19 10.93
C GLU A 352 -17.34 12.18 9.54
N ARG A 353 -16.67 12.74 8.52
CA ARG A 353 -17.20 12.80 7.13
C ARG A 353 -17.47 11.41 6.55
N ARG A 354 -16.68 10.39 6.89
CA ARG A 354 -16.87 9.01 6.43
C ARG A 354 -18.01 8.29 7.18
N LEU A 355 -18.14 8.56 8.48
CA LEU A 355 -19.21 7.97 9.33
C LEU A 355 -20.60 8.43 8.88
N PHE A 356 -20.76 9.71 8.49
CA PHE A 356 -22.03 10.23 8.00
C PHE A 356 -22.41 9.72 6.60
N ARG A 357 -21.42 9.32 5.78
CA ARG A 357 -21.69 8.76 4.44
C ARG A 357 -22.19 7.32 4.52
N LYS A 358 -21.63 6.48 5.40
CA LYS A 358 -22.14 5.12 5.66
C LYS A 358 -23.59 5.10 6.14
N LYS A 359 -24.00 6.07 6.99
CA LYS A 359 -25.39 6.19 7.44
C LYS A 359 -26.37 6.55 6.31
N ARG A 360 -25.91 7.26 5.26
CA ARG A 360 -26.70 7.57 4.05
C ARG A 360 -26.66 6.46 3.00
N GLU A 361 -25.55 5.75 2.84
CA GLU A 361 -25.41 4.65 1.87
C GLU A 361 -26.13 3.36 2.31
N ILE A 362 -26.15 3.04 3.61
CA ILE A 362 -26.95 1.91 4.14
C ILE A 362 -28.46 2.13 3.92
N ILE A 363 -28.92 3.39 3.85
CA ILE A 363 -30.31 3.73 3.53
C ILE A 363 -30.56 3.79 2.01
N LYS A 364 -29.53 3.91 1.16
CA LYS A 364 -29.66 4.14 -0.28
C LYS A 364 -29.26 2.99 -1.20
N ASN A 365 -28.38 2.07 -0.80
CA ASN A 365 -27.90 1.00 -1.70
C ASN A 365 -28.47 -0.38 -1.33
N LYS A 366 -29.73 -0.62 -1.75
CA LYS A 366 -30.01 -1.85 -2.50
C LYS A 366 -29.53 -1.57 -3.93
N ILE A 367 -28.64 -2.41 -4.45
CA ILE A 367 -28.04 -2.40 -5.80
C ILE A 367 -26.72 -1.60 -5.89
N GLY A 368 -25.63 -2.31 -6.23
CA GLY A 368 -24.50 -1.74 -6.98
C GLY A 368 -23.13 -1.76 -6.30
N ASN A 369 -22.28 -2.68 -6.77
CA ASN A 369 -20.85 -2.85 -6.51
C ASN A 369 -20.04 -1.57 -6.25
N THR A 370 -19.28 -1.59 -5.16
CA THR A 370 -17.93 -1.01 -5.10
C THR A 370 -17.15 -1.88 -4.09
N LEU A 371 -16.14 -2.59 -4.57
CA LEU A 371 -15.13 -3.23 -3.73
C LEU A 371 -14.26 -2.12 -3.12
N TYR A 372 -13.76 -2.40 -1.93
CA TYR A 372 -13.22 -1.54 -0.88
C TYR A 372 -12.51 -0.25 -1.24
#